data_AF-A0A1I4ZA05-F1
#
_entry.id   AF-A0A1I4ZA05-F1
#
_cell.length_a   1.000
_cell.length_b   1.000
_cell.length_c   1.000
_cell.angle_alpha   90.00
_cell.angle_beta   90.00
_cell.angle_gamma   90.00
#
_symmetry.space_group_name_H-M   'P 1'
#
loop_
_entity.id
_entity.type
_entity.pdbx_description
1 polymer ?
#
loop_
_entity_poly.entity_id
_entity_poly.type
_entity_poly.pdbx_seq_one_letter_code
_entity_poly.pdbx_strand_id
1 'polypeptide(L)'
;MSRIRSVAAATNPDRRAFLAATGAVGLAAGVGFALRPETDAHAATSAADRAAATEVPLANLSNREAPAAPLAPYTRGTTLASVAAPRTSSGYRRLGSGPAWARVVRGDLATPKSGREKRRTALASFVQFTDLHVVDVQHPLRYEYLRAQTASAWRPQEALSVAGAVSLVERVNALRGAPVTGSPLHFVMTTGDNTDNNSRTELDWFLKVMSGGRVTPNSGDPRRYEGVQSSGLKLYWQPDAALRDADKQLGFPRLDGFLAAAIREVNSPGLNVPWYSTVGNHDSLPGGCYAPGDSFFADFAVGGRKLMTLDEKVGKALWDNVRSGGDPRGADWKAVLKSQAKKMRSVTPDGNRAPFTPQEYLRAHLDPAHTGPGPVGHGYSQANLDARTQYYAFRVADDVIGVSLDSTDPGGHYEGSLGTAQLKWLDRTLKEAAEDGSYAVVFSHHTSTSMRNLRKDPARPTEARHGGDEVLALLGRHRNVLAWVNGHSHRNRITPHPAPGGGSFWEISTASHIDFPQLARVIELVDNKDGTLSVFTTLIESAAPHATDFTDLSQTGLAALYRELSYNAPGRRDTLTGKAGDRNTELVLRKG
;
A
#
# COMPACT_ATOMS: atom_id res chain seq x y z
N MET A 1 33.89 9.90 58.96
CA MET A 1 34.71 10.86 59.74
C MET A 1 36.00 11.05 58.96
N SER A 2 36.53 12.20 58.52
CA SER A 2 36.41 13.64 58.80
C SER A 2 36.84 14.33 57.46
N ARG A 3 36.03 15.20 56.80
CA ARG A 3 36.09 16.69 56.78
C ARG A 3 37.40 17.26 56.13
N ILE A 4 37.45 18.25 55.21
CA ILE A 4 36.69 19.48 54.92
C ILE A 4 37.00 20.06 53.49
N ARG A 5 36.12 20.97 53.07
CA ARG A 5 35.88 21.82 51.87
C ARG A 5 36.97 22.82 51.39
N SER A 6 36.86 23.28 50.12
CA SER A 6 36.56 24.66 49.58
C SER A 6 37.21 24.86 48.18
N VAL A 7 36.57 25.18 47.03
CA VAL A 7 35.70 26.27 46.49
C VAL A 7 36.45 27.54 45.97
N ALA A 8 36.18 27.87 44.69
CA ALA A 8 36.28 29.16 43.92
C ALA A 8 37.67 29.61 43.39
N ALA A 9 37.85 30.23 42.19
CA ALA A 9 36.96 30.66 41.10
C ALA A 9 37.76 30.99 39.80
N ALA A 10 37.05 30.89 38.65
CA ALA A 10 37.09 31.63 37.39
C ALA A 10 38.39 32.23 36.79
N THR A 11 38.64 31.95 35.50
CA THR A 11 38.58 32.92 34.37
C THR A 11 38.71 32.19 33.02
N ASN A 12 37.82 32.49 32.07
CA ASN A 12 37.97 32.21 30.64
C ASN A 12 38.52 33.50 29.98
N PRO A 13 39.36 33.43 28.92
CA PRO A 13 38.80 33.48 27.57
C PRO A 13 39.58 32.73 26.46
N ASP A 14 38.80 32.09 25.59
CA ASP A 14 38.69 32.28 24.13
C ASP A 14 39.92 32.43 23.19
N ARG A 15 39.80 31.68 22.07
CA ARG A 15 40.23 31.95 20.68
C ARG A 15 41.72 32.18 20.34
N ARG A 16 42.31 31.19 19.67
CA ARG A 16 43.09 31.29 18.40
C ARG A 16 43.31 29.87 17.87
N ALA A 17 42.79 29.55 16.69
CA ALA A 17 43.57 29.52 15.44
C ALA A 17 44.72 28.51 15.46
N PHE A 18 44.63 27.44 14.66
CA PHE A 18 45.82 26.89 14.03
C PHE A 18 45.52 26.29 12.65
N LEU A 19 46.48 26.55 11.77
CA LEU A 19 46.45 26.49 10.31
C LEU A 19 46.88 25.14 9.73
N ALA A 20 46.57 25.02 8.45
CA ALA A 20 46.87 23.99 7.46
C ALA A 20 48.36 23.77 7.14
N ALA A 21 48.64 22.67 6.43
CA ALA A 21 49.73 22.49 5.43
C ALA A 21 49.64 21.06 4.82
N THR A 22 49.20 20.91 3.55
CA THR A 22 49.98 20.69 2.29
C THR A 22 50.55 19.28 2.10
N GLY A 23 50.57 18.63 0.92
CA GLY A 23 50.28 18.99 -0.50
C GLY A 23 50.22 17.71 -1.37
N ALA A 24 49.49 17.71 -2.50
CA ALA A 24 49.98 17.86 -3.90
C ALA A 24 50.42 16.48 -4.52
N VAL A 25 50.20 16.06 -5.79
CA VAL A 25 49.98 16.67 -7.12
C VAL A 25 49.32 15.61 -8.06
N GLY A 26 48.57 16.06 -9.08
CA GLY A 26 48.30 15.27 -10.30
C GLY A 26 47.26 15.89 -11.26
N LEU A 27 47.69 16.85 -12.10
CA LEU A 27 46.91 17.58 -13.11
C LEU A 27 46.84 16.86 -14.48
N ALA A 28 45.71 17.03 -15.20
CA ALA A 28 45.60 17.50 -16.61
C ALA A 28 44.11 17.37 -17.04
N ALA A 29 43.31 18.44 -17.21
CA ALA A 29 43.29 19.51 -18.22
C ALA A 29 42.49 19.17 -19.49
N GLY A 30 41.47 19.97 -19.76
CA GLY A 30 40.66 19.95 -21.00
C GLY A 30 39.49 20.95 -20.94
N VAL A 31 39.80 22.24 -21.08
CA VAL A 31 38.84 23.38 -21.13
C VAL A 31 38.43 23.65 -22.58
N GLY A 32 37.17 24.01 -22.80
CA GLY A 32 36.69 24.65 -24.02
C GLY A 32 35.45 25.51 -23.72
N PHE A 33 35.66 26.79 -23.43
CA PHE A 33 34.64 27.83 -23.31
C PHE A 33 34.52 28.59 -24.64
N ALA A 34 33.30 28.95 -25.06
CA ALA A 34 33.07 30.06 -25.99
C ALA A 34 31.75 30.78 -25.64
N LEU A 35 31.80 32.10 -25.76
CA LEU A 35 30.89 33.12 -25.23
C LEU A 35 29.69 33.46 -26.15
N ARG A 36 28.66 34.07 -25.55
CA ARG A 36 27.35 34.57 -26.06
C ARG A 36 27.46 35.67 -27.15
N PRO A 37 26.34 36.08 -27.81
CA PRO A 37 25.47 37.16 -27.26
C PRO A 37 23.95 36.90 -27.39
N GLU A 38 23.17 37.74 -26.71
CA GLU A 38 21.70 37.78 -26.56
C GLU A 38 20.97 38.21 -27.84
N THR A 39 19.75 37.68 -28.07
CA THR A 39 18.48 38.45 -28.21
C THR A 39 17.24 37.55 -28.31
N ASP A 40 16.19 38.03 -27.64
CA ASP A 40 14.74 37.93 -27.88
C ASP A 40 13.94 36.63 -27.99
N ALA A 41 12.82 36.70 -27.27
CA ALA A 41 11.73 35.75 -27.14
C ALA A 41 11.16 35.29 -28.48
N HIS A 42 10.87 33.98 -28.59
CA HIS A 42 9.57 33.47 -29.04
C HIS A 42 9.49 31.96 -28.78
N ALA A 43 8.26 31.52 -28.50
CA ALA A 43 7.88 30.17 -28.10
C ALA A 43 8.38 29.06 -29.04
N ALA A 44 8.87 27.96 -28.47
CA ALA A 44 9.04 26.70 -29.19
C ALA A 44 8.87 25.51 -28.24
N THR A 45 7.62 25.05 -28.11
CA THR A 45 7.28 23.68 -27.76
C THR A 45 7.66 22.76 -28.92
N SER A 46 8.71 21.96 -28.78
CA SER A 46 8.84 20.61 -29.36
C SER A 46 10.24 20.04 -29.08
N ALA A 47 10.30 18.71 -28.98
CA ALA A 47 11.52 17.89 -28.83
C ALA A 47 12.12 17.77 -27.43
N ALA A 48 11.31 17.34 -26.45
CA ALA A 48 11.79 16.63 -25.26
C ALA A 48 10.74 15.61 -24.80
N ASP A 49 10.45 14.62 -25.66
CA ASP A 49 9.70 13.41 -25.28
C ASP A 49 10.26 12.23 -26.08
N ARG A 50 11.55 11.96 -25.83
CA ARG A 50 12.16 10.64 -26.03
C ARG A 50 13.06 10.42 -24.82
N ALA A 51 12.43 10.18 -23.67
CA ALA A 51 13.08 9.35 -22.68
C ALA A 51 13.27 8.00 -23.37
N ALA A 52 14.50 7.74 -23.82
CA ALA A 52 14.88 6.41 -24.24
C ALA A 52 14.60 5.50 -23.04
N ALA A 53 13.52 4.72 -23.13
CA ALA A 53 13.39 3.51 -22.34
C ALA A 53 14.68 2.74 -22.61
N THR A 54 15.54 2.64 -21.61
CA THR A 54 16.62 1.66 -21.66
C THR A 54 15.91 0.32 -21.79
N GLU A 55 15.95 -0.26 -22.99
CA GLU A 55 15.43 -1.60 -23.26
C GLU A 55 16.16 -2.56 -22.32
N VAL A 56 15.51 -2.89 -21.19
CA VAL A 56 15.93 -4.02 -20.38
C VAL A 56 15.62 -5.27 -21.22
N PRO A 57 16.61 -6.10 -21.57
CA PRO A 57 16.37 -7.30 -22.36
C PRO A 57 15.33 -8.20 -21.69
N LEU A 58 14.39 -8.73 -22.47
CA LEU A 58 13.25 -9.57 -22.06
C LEU A 58 13.62 -10.80 -21.21
N ALA A 59 14.90 -11.19 -21.19
CA ALA A 59 15.40 -12.34 -20.44
C ALA A 59 15.30 -12.19 -18.90
N ASN A 60 14.93 -11.02 -18.36
CA ASN A 60 14.97 -10.71 -16.92
C ASN A 60 13.64 -10.25 -16.30
N LEU A 61 12.48 -10.38 -16.97
CA LEU A 61 11.21 -9.89 -16.39
C LEU A 61 10.66 -10.76 -15.26
N SER A 62 11.11 -12.01 -15.16
CA SER A 62 10.93 -12.85 -13.97
C SER A 62 12.27 -13.49 -13.65
N ASN A 63 12.79 -13.28 -12.44
CA ASN A 63 14.00 -13.96 -11.96
C ASN A 63 13.72 -15.44 -11.59
N ARG A 64 12.51 -15.94 -11.88
CA ARG A 64 12.07 -17.28 -11.51
C ARG A 64 11.98 -18.16 -12.75
N GLU A 65 12.78 -19.22 -12.74
CA GLU A 65 12.67 -20.27 -13.75
C GLU A 65 11.28 -20.90 -13.73
N ALA A 66 10.76 -21.25 -14.90
CA ALA A 66 9.48 -21.91 -15.01
C ALA A 66 9.53 -23.26 -14.26
N PRO A 67 8.52 -23.57 -13.43
CA PRO A 67 8.48 -24.82 -12.69
C PRO A 67 8.36 -26.03 -13.65
N ALA A 68 9.00 -27.14 -13.31
CA ALA A 68 8.95 -28.38 -14.09
C ALA A 68 7.49 -28.86 -14.29
N ALA A 69 7.16 -29.24 -15.54
CA ALA A 69 5.84 -29.68 -15.92
C ALA A 69 5.53 -31.15 -15.55
N PRO A 70 4.25 -31.51 -15.30
CA PRO A 70 3.10 -30.61 -15.22
C PRO A 70 2.89 -30.09 -13.79
N LEU A 71 2.90 -28.77 -13.62
CA LEU A 71 2.55 -28.11 -12.36
C LEU A 71 1.05 -27.79 -12.27
N ALA A 72 0.42 -27.39 -13.38
CA ALA A 72 -0.89 -26.74 -13.38
C ALA A 72 -2.01 -27.59 -14.01
N PRO A 73 -3.28 -27.39 -13.60
CA PRO A 73 -3.70 -26.50 -12.53
C PRO A 73 -3.31 -27.04 -11.14
N TYR A 74 -2.96 -26.16 -10.20
CA TYR A 74 -2.73 -26.54 -8.80
C TYR A 74 -3.44 -25.61 -7.83
N THR A 75 -3.68 -26.10 -6.61
CA THR A 75 -4.47 -25.38 -5.60
C THR A 75 -3.68 -25.04 -4.34
N ARG A 76 -2.57 -25.74 -4.07
CA ARG A 76 -1.73 -25.56 -2.88
C ARG A 76 -1.31 -24.10 -2.71
N GLY A 77 -1.44 -23.57 -1.50
CA GLY A 77 -1.08 -22.17 -1.21
C GLY A 77 -2.12 -21.15 -1.69
N THR A 78 -3.28 -21.59 -2.15
CA THR A 78 -4.37 -20.70 -2.60
C THR A 78 -5.68 -21.04 -1.91
N THR A 79 -6.64 -20.13 -2.00
CA THR A 79 -8.02 -20.34 -1.53
C THR A 79 -8.77 -21.44 -2.30
N LEU A 80 -8.21 -21.94 -3.42
CA LEU A 80 -8.73 -23.14 -4.11
C LEU A 80 -8.44 -24.45 -3.34
N ALA A 81 -7.52 -24.43 -2.37
CA ALA A 81 -7.23 -25.58 -1.52
C ALA A 81 -7.94 -25.49 -0.16
N SER A 82 -7.85 -24.34 0.51
CA SER A 82 -8.50 -24.09 1.80
C SER A 82 -8.49 -22.59 2.10
N VAL A 83 -9.37 -22.15 2.99
CA VAL A 83 -9.43 -20.78 3.51
C VAL A 83 -9.49 -20.80 5.03
N ALA A 84 -9.07 -19.75 5.71
CA ALA A 84 -9.28 -19.63 7.14
C ALA A 84 -10.78 -19.49 7.45
N ALA A 85 -11.26 -20.33 8.36
CA ALA A 85 -12.67 -20.36 8.77
C ALA A 85 -12.80 -20.48 10.29
N PRO A 86 -13.89 -19.94 10.87
CA PRO A 86 -14.15 -20.09 12.30
C PRO A 86 -14.41 -21.56 12.65
N ARG A 87 -13.87 -22.02 13.79
CA ARG A 87 -14.16 -23.34 14.36
C ARG A 87 -15.35 -23.33 15.33
N THR A 88 -15.73 -22.16 15.83
CA THR A 88 -16.87 -21.96 16.74
C THR A 88 -17.87 -20.97 16.15
N SER A 89 -19.14 -21.06 16.57
CA SER A 89 -20.24 -20.24 16.02
C SER A 89 -20.57 -19.00 16.84
N SER A 90 -20.03 -18.85 18.06
CA SER A 90 -20.33 -17.71 18.96
C SER A 90 -19.10 -17.24 19.73
N GLY A 91 -19.20 -16.02 20.28
CA GLY A 91 -18.12 -15.37 21.04
C GLY A 91 -16.88 -15.06 20.20
N TYR A 92 -15.72 -15.03 20.85
CA TYR A 92 -14.44 -15.00 20.16
C TYR A 92 -14.22 -16.33 19.43
N ARG A 93 -14.01 -16.25 18.12
CA ARG A 93 -13.95 -17.40 17.22
C ARG A 93 -12.52 -17.72 16.86
N ARG A 94 -12.04 -18.87 17.29
CA ARG A 94 -10.76 -19.43 16.86
C ARG A 94 -10.84 -19.83 15.39
N LEU A 95 -9.78 -19.60 14.63
CA LEU A 95 -9.69 -19.97 13.23
C LEU A 95 -9.06 -21.36 13.05
N GLY A 96 -9.30 -21.94 11.87
CA GLY A 96 -8.74 -23.19 11.41
C GLY A 96 -8.95 -23.33 9.89
N SER A 97 -8.54 -24.47 9.34
CA SER A 97 -8.74 -24.76 7.92
C SER A 97 -10.22 -24.98 7.62
N GLY A 98 -10.74 -24.22 6.65
CA GLY A 98 -12.10 -24.29 6.15
C GLY A 98 -12.17 -24.75 4.69
N PRO A 99 -13.40 -24.82 4.15
CA PRO A 99 -13.63 -25.30 2.79
C PRO A 99 -13.02 -24.36 1.75
N ALA A 100 -12.46 -24.93 0.69
CA ALA A 100 -11.96 -24.20 -0.46
C ALA A 100 -13.06 -23.37 -1.14
N TRP A 101 -12.65 -22.29 -1.82
CA TRP A 101 -13.52 -21.52 -2.69
C TRP A 101 -13.33 -21.98 -4.14
N ALA A 102 -14.39 -22.54 -4.73
CA ALA A 102 -14.39 -22.96 -6.13
C ALA A 102 -14.21 -21.78 -7.08
N ARG A 103 -13.67 -22.06 -8.28
CA ARG A 103 -13.59 -21.07 -9.34
C ARG A 103 -14.95 -20.88 -10.03
N VAL A 104 -15.35 -19.63 -10.21
CA VAL A 104 -16.55 -19.23 -10.96
C VAL A 104 -16.13 -18.70 -12.34
N VAL A 105 -16.75 -19.21 -13.41
CA VAL A 105 -16.58 -18.64 -14.75
C VAL A 105 -17.61 -17.53 -14.96
N ARG A 106 -17.15 -16.35 -15.36
CA ARG A 106 -17.97 -15.16 -15.62
C ARG A 106 -17.93 -14.81 -17.10
N GLY A 107 -19.07 -15.03 -17.77
CA GLY A 107 -19.27 -14.76 -19.19
C GLY A 107 -19.97 -13.43 -19.48
N ASP A 108 -20.01 -12.51 -18.51
CA ASP A 108 -20.75 -11.25 -18.59
C ASP A 108 -20.35 -10.39 -19.80
N LEU A 109 -19.06 -10.40 -20.19
CA LEU A 109 -18.52 -9.61 -21.30
C LEU A 109 -18.27 -10.43 -22.58
N ALA A 110 -18.14 -11.76 -22.48
CA ALA A 110 -18.01 -12.66 -23.61
C ALA A 110 -18.39 -14.10 -23.25
N THR A 111 -18.92 -14.85 -24.21
CA THR A 111 -19.30 -16.25 -24.02
C THR A 111 -18.06 -17.16 -23.96
N PRO A 112 -17.84 -17.92 -22.87
CA PRO A 112 -16.76 -18.92 -22.80
C PRO A 112 -17.00 -20.03 -23.83
N LYS A 113 -15.99 -20.35 -24.64
CA LYS A 113 -16.03 -21.45 -25.61
C LYS A 113 -15.51 -22.76 -24.99
N SER A 114 -16.02 -23.90 -25.48
CA SER A 114 -15.60 -25.22 -25.02
C SER A 114 -14.16 -25.55 -25.44
N GLY A 115 -13.47 -26.37 -24.64
CA GLY A 115 -12.10 -26.82 -24.94
C GLY A 115 -11.03 -25.74 -24.83
N ARG A 116 -11.35 -24.52 -24.37
CA ARG A 116 -10.39 -23.42 -24.21
C ARG A 116 -9.30 -23.75 -23.20
N GLU A 117 -9.65 -24.48 -22.15
CA GLU A 117 -8.72 -24.93 -21.11
C GLU A 117 -7.57 -25.80 -21.66
N LYS A 118 -7.76 -26.43 -22.83
CA LYS A 118 -6.76 -27.26 -23.52
C LYS A 118 -5.90 -26.50 -24.53
N ARG A 119 -6.27 -25.26 -24.88
CA ARG A 119 -5.66 -24.48 -25.98
C ARG A 119 -5.02 -23.18 -25.51
N ARG A 120 -5.39 -22.73 -24.32
CA ARG A 120 -5.04 -21.41 -23.81
C ARG A 120 -3.53 -21.23 -23.61
N THR A 121 -3.03 -20.03 -23.86
CA THR A 121 -1.61 -19.65 -23.66
C THR A 121 -1.55 -18.46 -22.73
N ALA A 122 -0.71 -18.52 -21.70
CA ALA A 122 -0.51 -17.41 -20.79
C ALA A 122 0.17 -16.23 -21.50
N LEU A 123 -0.30 -15.02 -21.20
CA LEU A 123 0.30 -13.76 -21.65
C LEU A 123 1.08 -13.13 -20.49
N ALA A 124 0.48 -13.07 -19.30
CA ALA A 124 1.11 -12.54 -18.11
C ALA A 124 0.56 -13.19 -16.84
N SER A 125 1.34 -13.21 -15.77
CA SER A 125 0.90 -13.66 -14.45
C SER A 125 1.58 -12.84 -13.36
N PHE A 126 0.80 -12.27 -12.43
CA PHE A 126 1.33 -11.40 -11.37
C PHE A 126 0.46 -11.51 -10.11
N VAL A 127 0.91 -10.92 -9.00
CA VAL A 127 0.16 -10.86 -7.75
C VAL A 127 -0.18 -9.42 -7.40
N GLN A 128 -1.40 -9.15 -6.96
CA GLN A 128 -1.80 -7.87 -6.39
C GLN A 128 -1.75 -7.93 -4.86
N PHE A 129 -1.03 -6.99 -4.26
CA PHE A 129 -1.20 -6.54 -2.88
C PHE A 129 -1.94 -5.20 -2.88
N THR A 130 -2.70 -4.92 -1.82
CA THR A 130 -3.41 -3.65 -1.69
C THR A 130 -3.73 -3.36 -0.24
N ASP A 131 -3.74 -2.08 0.14
CA ASP A 131 -4.18 -1.63 1.45
C ASP A 131 -3.50 -2.47 2.55
N LEU A 132 -2.16 -2.55 2.45
CA LEU A 132 -1.34 -3.26 3.42
C LEU A 132 -1.48 -2.61 4.78
N HIS A 133 -1.57 -1.26 4.79
CA HIS A 133 -1.51 -0.42 5.97
C HIS A 133 -0.44 -0.93 6.93
N VAL A 134 0.83 -0.78 6.55
CA VAL A 134 1.90 -0.94 7.53
C VAL A 134 1.74 0.20 8.54
N VAL A 135 1.42 -0.16 9.79
CA VAL A 135 0.93 0.79 10.81
C VAL A 135 1.96 1.01 11.90
N ASP A 136 2.38 2.26 12.12
CA ASP A 136 2.98 2.68 13.38
C ASP A 136 1.88 2.99 14.40
N VAL A 137 1.44 1.97 15.15
CA VAL A 137 0.39 2.10 16.18
C VAL A 137 0.74 3.07 17.32
N GLN A 138 2.00 3.50 17.42
CA GLN A 138 2.49 4.41 18.46
C GLN A 138 2.51 5.87 17.99
N HIS A 139 2.25 6.10 16.70
CA HIS A 139 2.27 7.41 16.07
C HIS A 139 1.29 8.42 16.72
N PRO A 140 1.71 9.65 17.09
CA PRO A 140 0.83 10.64 17.72
C PRO A 140 -0.39 11.08 16.91
N LEU A 141 -0.28 11.16 15.58
CA LEU A 141 -1.37 11.61 14.69
C LEU A 141 -2.46 10.57 14.40
N ARG A 142 -2.43 9.37 14.97
CA ARG A 142 -3.50 8.41 14.73
C ARG A 142 -4.83 8.88 15.34
N TYR A 143 -5.94 8.60 14.66
CA TYR A 143 -7.29 8.95 15.14
C TYR A 143 -7.92 7.87 16.03
N GLU A 144 -7.12 7.06 16.72
CA GLU A 144 -7.61 5.89 17.47
C GLU A 144 -8.63 6.29 18.55
N TYR A 145 -8.58 7.53 19.03
CA TYR A 145 -9.55 8.10 19.97
C TYR A 145 -10.97 8.20 19.39
N LEU A 146 -11.14 8.18 18.06
CA LEU A 146 -12.45 8.08 17.39
C LEU A 146 -13.06 6.69 17.49
N ARG A 147 -12.35 5.71 18.09
CA ARG A 147 -12.92 4.39 18.39
C ARG A 147 -14.20 4.46 19.21
N ALA A 148 -14.34 5.49 20.06
CA ALA A 148 -15.59 5.73 20.79
C ALA A 148 -16.80 6.00 19.87
N GLN A 149 -16.58 6.35 18.61
CA GLN A 149 -17.62 6.65 17.61
C GLN A 149 -17.74 5.58 16.53
N THR A 150 -16.61 5.05 16.06
CA THR A 150 -16.57 4.02 15.03
C THR A 150 -15.49 3.00 15.33
N ALA A 151 -15.84 1.72 15.29
CA ALA A 151 -14.89 0.65 15.49
C ALA A 151 -13.79 0.59 14.40
N SER A 152 -14.01 1.23 13.24
CA SER A 152 -13.02 1.30 12.15
C SER A 152 -11.83 2.23 12.45
N ALA A 153 -11.93 3.10 13.46
CA ALA A 153 -10.87 4.05 13.79
C ALA A 153 -9.65 3.40 14.47
N TRP A 154 -9.81 2.18 14.98
CA TRP A 154 -8.73 1.39 15.57
C TRP A 154 -9.12 -0.07 15.68
N ARG A 155 -8.22 -0.98 15.29
CA ARG A 155 -8.46 -2.42 15.31
C ARG A 155 -7.40 -3.15 16.17
N PRO A 156 -7.79 -4.19 16.94
CA PRO A 156 -6.87 -4.90 17.85
C PRO A 156 -5.60 -5.49 17.22
N GLN A 157 -5.64 -5.82 15.93
CA GLN A 157 -4.56 -6.49 15.21
C GLN A 157 -3.50 -5.55 14.63
N GLU A 158 -3.71 -4.23 14.60
CA GLU A 158 -2.88 -3.29 13.80
C GLU A 158 -1.39 -3.30 14.18
N ALA A 159 -1.07 -3.61 15.44
CA ALA A 159 0.31 -3.75 15.92
C ALA A 159 1.07 -4.92 15.28
N LEU A 160 0.37 -5.84 14.60
CA LEU A 160 0.96 -6.99 13.93
C LEU A 160 0.98 -6.84 12.40
N SER A 161 0.67 -5.65 11.87
CA SER A 161 0.62 -5.38 10.43
C SER A 161 1.92 -5.78 9.71
N VAL A 162 3.10 -5.49 10.29
CA VAL A 162 4.40 -5.87 9.73
C VAL A 162 4.56 -7.40 9.67
N ALA A 163 4.30 -8.13 10.76
CA ALA A 163 4.38 -9.59 10.77
C ALA A 163 3.39 -10.23 9.77
N GLY A 164 2.19 -9.67 9.68
CA GLY A 164 1.18 -10.06 8.71
C GLY A 164 1.63 -9.85 7.26
N ALA A 165 2.25 -8.71 6.96
CA ALA A 165 2.75 -8.38 5.63
C ALA A 165 3.95 -9.27 5.25
N VAL A 166 4.88 -9.53 6.18
CA VAL A 166 5.98 -10.49 5.97
C VAL A 166 5.45 -11.87 5.62
N SER A 167 4.43 -12.37 6.31
CA SER A 167 3.87 -13.68 6.00
C SER A 167 3.10 -13.72 4.67
N LEU A 168 2.62 -12.57 4.18
CA LEU A 168 2.06 -12.46 2.84
C LEU A 168 3.16 -12.54 1.75
N VAL A 169 4.31 -11.90 1.97
CA VAL A 169 5.51 -12.04 1.13
C VAL A 169 5.97 -13.50 1.09
N GLU A 170 6.07 -14.16 2.25
CA GLU A 170 6.40 -15.59 2.36
C GLU A 170 5.43 -16.46 1.54
N ARG A 171 4.13 -16.12 1.53
CA ARG A 171 3.15 -16.85 0.72
C ARG A 171 3.49 -16.76 -0.76
N VAL A 172 3.73 -15.56 -1.28
CA VAL A 172 4.03 -15.35 -2.70
C VAL A 172 5.30 -16.09 -3.10
N ASN A 173 6.36 -15.99 -2.29
CA ASN A 173 7.61 -16.69 -2.53
C ASN A 173 7.42 -18.23 -2.59
N ALA A 174 6.51 -18.77 -1.77
CA ALA A 174 6.21 -20.19 -1.71
C ALA A 174 5.30 -20.71 -2.84
N LEU A 175 4.59 -19.84 -3.58
CA LEU A 175 3.81 -20.25 -4.75
C LEU A 175 4.76 -20.79 -5.81
N ARG A 176 4.43 -21.91 -6.48
CA ARG A 176 5.33 -22.52 -7.48
C ARG A 176 5.25 -21.85 -8.85
N GLY A 177 4.25 -21.00 -9.06
CA GLY A 177 3.90 -20.36 -10.33
C GLY A 177 2.43 -19.93 -10.30
N ALA A 178 1.89 -19.53 -11.43
CA ALA A 178 0.51 -19.13 -11.58
C ALA A 178 -0.45 -20.36 -11.44
N PRO A 179 -1.49 -20.33 -10.58
CA PRO A 179 -2.31 -21.51 -10.28
C PRO A 179 -3.03 -22.15 -11.47
N VAL A 180 -3.35 -21.38 -12.50
CA VAL A 180 -4.14 -21.85 -13.66
C VAL A 180 -3.26 -22.32 -14.80
N THR A 181 -2.23 -21.56 -15.11
CA THR A 181 -1.37 -21.79 -16.28
C THR A 181 -0.05 -22.45 -15.93
N GLY A 182 0.40 -22.36 -14.68
CA GLY A 182 1.72 -22.81 -14.24
C GLY A 182 2.85 -21.87 -14.63
N SER A 183 2.55 -20.73 -15.27
CA SER A 183 3.53 -19.74 -15.71
C SER A 183 4.30 -19.16 -14.52
N PRO A 184 5.55 -18.71 -14.71
CA PRO A 184 6.23 -17.91 -13.71
C PRO A 184 5.38 -16.71 -13.28
N LEU A 185 5.47 -16.33 -12.01
CA LEU A 185 4.96 -15.03 -11.57
C LEU A 185 5.97 -13.97 -12.02
N HIS A 186 5.51 -13.01 -12.82
CA HIS A 186 6.35 -11.95 -13.39
C HIS A 186 6.67 -10.88 -12.34
N PHE A 187 5.68 -10.44 -11.55
CA PHE A 187 5.88 -9.43 -10.53
C PHE A 187 4.79 -9.44 -9.45
N VAL A 188 4.99 -8.64 -8.41
CA VAL A 188 3.94 -8.18 -7.47
C VAL A 188 3.64 -6.71 -7.71
N MET A 189 2.36 -6.35 -7.71
CA MET A 189 1.88 -4.98 -7.79
C MET A 189 1.24 -4.58 -6.47
N THR A 190 1.63 -3.45 -5.86
CA THR A 190 0.84 -2.84 -4.80
C THR A 190 -0.08 -1.77 -5.38
N THR A 191 -1.35 -1.76 -4.98
CA THR A 191 -2.34 -0.76 -5.42
C THR A 191 -2.66 0.29 -4.36
N GLY A 192 -1.63 0.80 -3.68
CA GLY A 192 -1.76 1.90 -2.71
C GLY A 192 -2.13 1.50 -1.29
N ASP A 193 -2.11 2.50 -0.41
CA ASP A 193 -2.26 2.40 1.04
C ASP A 193 -1.26 1.39 1.61
N ASN A 194 -0.01 1.59 1.23
CA ASN A 194 1.12 0.79 1.68
C ASN A 194 1.46 1.13 3.14
N THR A 195 1.38 2.42 3.48
CA THR A 195 1.52 2.99 4.83
C THR A 195 0.15 3.38 5.39
N ASP A 196 0.05 3.64 6.70
CA ASP A 196 -1.22 4.03 7.35
C ASP A 196 -1.33 5.54 7.60
N ASN A 197 -0.23 6.21 7.95
CA ASN A 197 -0.29 7.60 8.41
C ASN A 197 0.73 8.50 7.70
N ASN A 198 1.16 8.13 6.49
CA ASN A 198 2.14 8.86 5.68
C ASN A 198 3.46 9.12 6.44
N SER A 199 3.90 8.23 7.34
CA SER A 199 5.11 8.45 8.13
C SER A 199 6.37 7.82 7.51
N ARG A 200 7.55 8.43 7.72
CA ARG A 200 8.84 7.86 7.23
C ARG A 200 9.13 6.49 7.85
N THR A 201 8.78 6.30 9.13
CA THR A 201 8.86 5.02 9.82
C THR A 201 8.09 3.92 9.08
N GLU A 202 6.82 4.16 8.75
CA GLU A 202 6.00 3.16 8.04
C GLU A 202 6.51 2.89 6.63
N LEU A 203 7.01 3.92 5.93
CA LEU A 203 7.59 3.78 4.60
C LEU A 203 8.85 2.90 4.61
N ASP A 204 9.76 3.11 5.56
CA ASP A 204 10.94 2.26 5.75
C ASP A 204 10.56 0.80 6.01
N TRP A 205 9.56 0.58 6.87
CA TRP A 205 9.07 -0.76 7.18
C TRP A 205 8.46 -1.43 5.94
N PHE A 206 7.62 -0.72 5.19
CA PHE A 206 7.04 -1.22 3.93
C PHE A 206 8.13 -1.63 2.94
N LEU A 207 9.11 -0.74 2.67
CA LEU A 207 10.18 -1.00 1.71
C LEU A 207 11.04 -2.20 2.12
N LYS A 208 11.35 -2.36 3.41
CA LYS A 208 12.07 -3.53 3.93
C LYS A 208 11.24 -4.81 3.92
N VAL A 209 9.93 -4.73 4.17
CA VAL A 209 9.05 -5.90 4.03
C VAL A 209 9.05 -6.38 2.58
N MET A 210 8.88 -5.48 1.62
CA MET A 210 8.79 -5.84 0.19
C MET A 210 10.13 -6.28 -0.40
N SER A 211 11.23 -5.62 0.00
CA SER A 211 12.55 -5.82 -0.63
C SER A 211 13.46 -6.76 0.15
N GLY A 212 13.10 -7.07 1.40
CA GLY A 212 13.86 -7.90 2.31
C GLY A 212 14.64 -7.05 3.32
N GLY A 213 14.81 -7.61 4.51
CA GLY A 213 15.55 -6.97 5.59
C GLY A 213 14.89 -7.12 6.95
N ARG A 214 15.56 -6.55 7.95
CA ARG A 214 15.10 -6.56 9.34
C ARG A 214 14.30 -5.31 9.64
N VAL A 215 13.12 -5.49 10.21
CA VAL A 215 12.18 -4.43 10.56
C VAL A 215 11.95 -4.48 12.04
N THR A 216 12.17 -3.37 12.74
CA THR A 216 11.73 -3.21 14.13
C THR A 216 10.45 -2.37 14.10
N PRO A 217 9.26 -2.98 14.28
CA PRO A 217 7.96 -2.30 14.26
C PRO A 217 7.74 -1.50 15.56
N ASN A 218 8.67 -0.59 15.84
CA ASN A 218 8.70 0.25 17.03
C ASN A 218 9.09 1.68 16.67
N SER A 219 8.41 2.66 17.24
CA SER A 219 8.75 4.09 17.15
C SER A 219 8.71 4.71 18.54
N GLY A 220 9.43 5.81 18.76
CA GLY A 220 9.54 6.42 20.09
C GLY A 220 10.53 5.67 20.98
N ASP A 221 10.06 5.17 22.12
CA ASP A 221 10.94 4.48 23.08
C ASP A 221 11.44 3.14 22.50
N PRO A 222 12.75 2.94 22.31
CA PRO A 222 13.28 1.72 21.71
C PRO A 222 13.06 0.46 22.57
N ARG A 223 12.68 0.61 23.84
CA ARG A 223 12.51 -0.49 24.82
C ARG A 223 11.08 -0.68 25.27
N ARG A 224 10.14 0.18 24.86
CA ARG A 224 8.79 0.18 25.42
C ARG A 224 7.74 0.50 24.35
N TYR A 225 6.65 -0.26 24.37
CA TYR A 225 5.45 0.07 23.62
C TYR A 225 4.69 1.26 24.28
N GLU A 226 4.37 2.27 23.48
CA GLU A 226 3.73 3.53 23.86
C GLU A 226 2.36 3.77 23.19
N GLY A 227 1.84 2.79 22.44
CA GLY A 227 0.51 2.87 21.81
C GLY A 227 -0.67 2.63 22.78
N VAL A 228 -1.90 2.73 22.25
CA VAL A 228 -3.14 2.67 23.05
C VAL A 228 -3.38 1.33 23.75
N GLN A 229 -2.75 0.25 23.29
CA GLN A 229 -2.83 -1.09 23.90
C GLN A 229 -2.08 -1.22 25.23
N SER A 230 -1.31 -0.19 25.62
CA SER A 230 -0.66 -0.05 26.93
C SER A 230 -1.20 1.15 27.74
N SER A 231 -2.39 1.63 27.37
CA SER A 231 -2.96 2.85 27.92
C SER A 231 -3.60 2.66 29.31
N GLY A 232 -4.05 1.46 29.63
CA GLY A 232 -4.92 1.18 30.78
C GLY A 232 -6.38 1.61 30.57
N LEU A 233 -6.75 2.03 29.36
CA LEU A 233 -8.11 2.45 29.03
C LEU A 233 -8.96 1.25 28.60
N LYS A 234 -10.16 1.13 29.16
CA LYS A 234 -11.12 0.08 28.78
C LYS A 234 -11.62 0.20 27.34
N LEU A 235 -11.39 1.35 26.68
CA LEU A 235 -11.75 1.61 25.29
C LEU A 235 -10.97 0.73 24.30
N TYR A 236 -9.77 0.29 24.66
CA TYR A 236 -8.88 -0.50 23.80
C TYR A 236 -8.55 -1.85 24.41
N TRP A 237 -8.39 -2.87 23.58
CA TRP A 237 -7.87 -4.16 24.01
C TRP A 237 -6.48 -3.97 24.63
N GLN A 238 -6.34 -4.32 25.92
CA GLN A 238 -5.08 -4.27 26.66
C GLN A 238 -4.47 -5.69 26.76
N PRO A 239 -3.80 -6.21 25.72
CA PRO A 239 -3.48 -7.63 25.58
C PRO A 239 -2.73 -8.24 26.77
N ASP A 240 -1.71 -7.55 27.29
CA ASP A 240 -0.90 -8.02 28.42
C ASP A 240 -1.56 -7.82 29.79
N ALA A 241 -2.53 -6.91 29.90
CA ALA A 241 -3.09 -6.51 31.18
C ALA A 241 -4.25 -7.42 31.62
N ALA A 242 -4.35 -7.66 32.93
CA ALA A 242 -5.52 -8.28 33.56
C ALA A 242 -6.78 -7.38 33.52
N LEU A 243 -6.67 -6.13 33.02
CA LEU A 243 -7.80 -5.22 32.87
C LEU A 243 -8.89 -5.87 32.00
N ARG A 244 -10.11 -5.92 32.54
CA ARG A 244 -11.32 -6.31 31.81
C ARG A 244 -11.83 -5.14 30.94
N ASP A 245 -11.16 -4.92 29.82
CA ASP A 245 -11.51 -3.93 28.80
C ASP A 245 -12.72 -4.36 27.94
N ALA A 246 -13.16 -3.49 27.02
CA ALA A 246 -14.33 -3.71 26.18
C ALA A 246 -14.15 -4.92 25.23
N ASP A 247 -12.98 -5.11 24.65
CA ASP A 247 -12.70 -6.24 23.75
C ASP A 247 -12.64 -7.57 24.51
N LYS A 248 -12.06 -7.60 25.72
CA LYS A 248 -12.08 -8.82 26.57
C LYS A 248 -13.49 -9.20 27.00
N GLN A 249 -14.42 -8.24 27.11
CA GLN A 249 -15.85 -8.54 27.33
C GLN A 249 -16.49 -9.22 26.11
N LEU A 250 -15.92 -9.03 24.92
CA LEU A 250 -16.30 -9.75 23.68
C LEU A 250 -15.52 -11.07 23.50
N GLY A 251 -14.71 -11.45 24.49
CA GLY A 251 -13.96 -12.72 24.51
C GLY A 251 -12.54 -12.65 23.98
N PHE A 252 -11.99 -11.46 23.68
CA PHE A 252 -10.58 -11.34 23.32
C PHE A 252 -9.68 -11.89 24.44
N PRO A 253 -8.61 -12.62 24.09
CA PRO A 253 -7.72 -13.21 25.08
C PRO A 253 -6.87 -12.16 25.80
N ARG A 254 -6.36 -12.54 26.97
CA ARG A 254 -5.14 -11.94 27.53
C ARG A 254 -3.96 -12.72 26.97
N LEU A 255 -2.96 -12.01 26.45
CA LEU A 255 -1.77 -12.57 25.83
C LEU A 255 -0.55 -11.94 26.51
N ASP A 256 0.04 -12.66 27.46
CA ASP A 256 1.19 -12.17 28.21
C ASP A 256 2.43 -12.09 27.30
N GLY A 257 3.11 -10.94 27.30
CA GLY A 257 4.27 -10.68 26.44
C GLY A 257 3.92 -10.19 25.03
N PHE A 258 2.63 -10.02 24.71
CA PHE A 258 2.18 -9.65 23.37
C PHE A 258 2.80 -8.34 22.90
N LEU A 259 2.75 -7.26 23.68
CA LEU A 259 3.25 -5.97 23.24
C LEU A 259 4.77 -5.94 23.08
N ALA A 260 5.50 -6.68 23.93
CA ALA A 260 6.93 -6.85 23.77
C ALA A 260 7.28 -7.62 22.48
N ALA A 261 6.47 -8.63 22.13
CA ALA A 261 6.62 -9.37 20.88
C ALA A 261 6.22 -8.54 19.66
N ALA A 262 5.18 -7.72 19.77
CA ALA A 262 4.65 -6.90 18.68
C ALA A 262 5.64 -5.82 18.21
N ILE A 263 6.52 -5.33 19.08
CA ILE A 263 7.58 -4.35 18.74
C ILE A 263 8.95 -4.97 18.47
N ARG A 264 9.06 -6.31 18.59
CA ARG A 264 10.34 -7.00 18.39
C ARG A 264 10.71 -7.02 16.92
N GLU A 265 12.01 -6.97 16.64
CA GLU A 265 12.54 -7.12 15.29
C GLU A 265 12.00 -8.38 14.60
N VAL A 266 11.52 -8.20 13.38
CA VAL A 266 11.06 -9.25 12.46
C VAL A 266 11.94 -9.24 11.21
N ASN A 267 12.08 -10.39 10.56
CA ASN A 267 12.90 -10.53 9.36
C ASN A 267 12.01 -10.84 8.16
N SER A 268 11.95 -9.93 7.20
CA SER A 268 11.32 -10.18 5.92
C SER A 268 12.31 -10.85 4.96
N PRO A 269 11.93 -11.94 4.28
CA PRO A 269 12.74 -12.47 3.19
C PRO A 269 12.76 -11.54 1.96
N GLY A 270 11.86 -10.56 1.90
CA GLY A 270 11.59 -9.80 0.68
C GLY A 270 10.88 -10.66 -0.36
N LEU A 271 10.28 -10.03 -1.35
CA LEU A 271 9.79 -10.75 -2.52
C LEU A 271 10.97 -11.30 -3.29
N ASN A 272 10.79 -12.48 -3.88
CA ASN A 272 11.79 -13.11 -4.77
C ASN A 272 11.49 -12.90 -6.26
N VAL A 273 10.53 -12.02 -6.56
CA VAL A 273 10.16 -11.55 -7.90
C VAL A 273 10.16 -10.03 -7.90
N PRO A 274 10.29 -9.39 -9.08
CA PRO A 274 10.16 -7.95 -9.19
C PRO A 274 8.86 -7.43 -8.58
N TRP A 275 8.86 -6.19 -8.12
CA TRP A 275 7.64 -5.56 -7.63
C TRP A 275 7.52 -4.09 -8.01
N TYR A 276 6.27 -3.63 -8.09
CA TYR A 276 5.85 -2.32 -8.54
C TYR A 276 4.89 -1.69 -7.53
N SER A 277 4.91 -0.37 -7.40
CA SER A 277 4.12 0.37 -6.42
C SER A 277 3.16 1.38 -7.06
N THR A 278 1.93 1.43 -6.59
CA THR A 278 1.02 2.58 -6.73
C THR A 278 0.86 3.24 -5.36
N VAL A 279 0.72 4.57 -5.35
CA VAL A 279 0.40 5.34 -4.14
C VAL A 279 -1.10 5.34 -3.85
N GLY A 280 -1.46 5.26 -2.57
CA GLY A 280 -2.82 5.50 -2.07
C GLY A 280 -2.95 6.78 -1.24
N ASN A 281 -4.15 7.08 -0.77
CA ASN A 281 -4.41 8.28 0.01
C ASN A 281 -3.68 8.24 1.37
N HIS A 282 -3.50 7.08 1.99
CA HIS A 282 -2.72 6.95 3.23
C HIS A 282 -1.21 7.08 3.01
N ASP A 283 -0.74 6.92 1.78
CA ASP A 283 0.67 7.15 1.42
C ASP A 283 0.99 8.64 1.25
N SER A 284 0.00 9.49 0.97
CA SER A 284 0.24 10.90 0.60
C SER A 284 -0.44 11.92 1.51
N LEU A 285 -1.48 11.53 2.23
CA LEU A 285 -2.27 12.42 3.08
C LEU A 285 -2.07 12.05 4.55
N PRO A 286 -1.77 13.01 5.44
CA PRO A 286 -1.83 12.81 6.88
C PRO A 286 -3.09 12.08 7.32
N GLY A 287 -2.89 10.85 7.81
CA GLY A 287 -3.96 9.97 8.25
C GLY A 287 -5.02 9.66 7.18
N GLY A 288 -4.62 9.68 5.90
CA GLY A 288 -5.43 9.31 4.75
C GLY A 288 -6.49 10.31 4.31
N CYS A 289 -6.66 11.44 5.00
CA CYS A 289 -7.81 12.33 4.80
C CYS A 289 -7.49 13.81 4.64
N TYR A 290 -6.32 14.30 5.06
CA TYR A 290 -6.06 15.74 5.13
C TYR A 290 -4.99 16.15 4.14
N ALA A 291 -5.18 17.30 3.49
CA ALA A 291 -4.19 17.87 2.59
C ALA A 291 -2.87 18.12 3.34
N PRO A 292 -1.72 17.74 2.77
CA PRO A 292 -0.42 18.04 3.36
C PRO A 292 -0.14 19.56 3.30
N GLY A 293 0.74 20.05 4.19
CA GLY A 293 1.28 21.41 4.12
C GLY A 293 1.23 22.23 5.42
N ASP A 294 0.45 21.84 6.42
CA ASP A 294 0.50 22.48 7.74
C ASP A 294 1.60 21.85 8.62
N SER A 295 2.66 22.62 8.87
CA SER A 295 3.79 22.21 9.73
C SER A 295 3.38 21.70 11.11
N PHE A 296 2.22 22.12 11.64
CA PHE A 296 1.71 21.65 12.92
C PHE A 296 1.58 20.12 12.97
N PHE A 297 1.15 19.48 11.89
CA PHE A 297 0.99 18.03 11.89
C PHE A 297 2.34 17.32 11.91
N ALA A 298 3.34 17.82 11.18
CA ALA A 298 4.69 17.29 11.25
C ALA A 298 5.29 17.44 12.66
N ASP A 299 5.17 18.63 13.27
CA ASP A 299 5.65 18.89 14.63
C ASP A 299 4.94 18.01 15.67
N PHE A 300 3.63 17.81 15.50
CA PHE A 300 2.84 16.96 16.38
C PHE A 300 3.21 15.48 16.23
N ALA A 301 3.43 15.00 15.01
CA ALA A 301 3.81 13.63 14.71
C ALA A 301 5.14 13.22 15.38
N VAL A 302 6.14 14.11 15.33
CA VAL A 302 7.45 13.84 15.93
C VAL A 302 7.51 14.15 17.43
N GLY A 303 6.48 14.83 17.95
CA GLY A 303 6.43 15.33 19.32
C GLY A 303 6.17 14.24 20.38
N GLY A 304 6.21 14.67 21.65
CA GLY A 304 6.10 13.79 22.81
C GLY A 304 4.70 13.67 23.43
N ARG A 305 3.63 13.90 22.65
CA ARG A 305 2.25 13.92 23.17
C ARG A 305 1.30 13.17 22.24
N LYS A 306 0.52 12.24 22.80
CA LYS A 306 -0.48 11.45 22.05
C LYS A 306 -1.86 11.55 22.69
N LEU A 307 -2.88 11.80 21.87
CA LEU A 307 -4.28 11.78 22.29
C LEU A 307 -4.81 10.34 22.22
N MET A 308 -5.34 9.83 23.32
CA MET A 308 -5.85 8.44 23.40
C MET A 308 -7.34 8.36 23.72
N THR A 309 -7.98 9.46 24.09
CA THR A 309 -9.42 9.52 24.37
C THR A 309 -9.97 10.85 23.93
N LEU A 310 -11.20 10.84 23.45
CA LEU A 310 -11.93 12.05 23.11
C LEU A 310 -13.35 11.92 23.64
N ASP A 311 -13.92 13.04 24.09
CA ASP A 311 -15.34 13.11 24.43
C ASP A 311 -16.19 12.69 23.22
N GLU A 312 -17.27 11.94 23.46
CA GLU A 312 -18.06 11.34 22.38
C GLU A 312 -18.69 12.39 21.46
N LYS A 313 -19.18 13.52 22.00
CA LYS A 313 -19.81 14.56 21.18
C LYS A 313 -18.77 15.26 20.30
N VAL A 314 -17.59 15.54 20.85
CA VAL A 314 -16.48 16.13 20.10
C VAL A 314 -15.98 15.15 19.01
N GLY A 315 -15.85 13.87 19.37
CA GLY A 315 -15.46 12.82 18.43
C GLY A 315 -16.47 12.64 17.30
N LYS A 316 -17.77 12.67 17.62
CA LYS A 316 -18.84 12.56 16.62
C LYS A 316 -18.78 13.71 15.62
N ALA A 317 -18.65 14.95 16.09
CA ALA A 317 -18.56 16.13 15.24
C ALA A 317 -17.34 16.05 14.31
N LEU A 318 -16.18 15.65 14.84
CA LEU A 318 -14.98 15.45 14.04
C LEU A 318 -15.16 14.35 12.98
N TRP A 319 -15.77 13.22 13.35
CA TRP A 319 -16.00 12.10 12.43
C TRP A 319 -17.01 12.44 11.31
N ASP A 320 -18.11 13.12 11.63
CA ASP A 320 -19.09 13.56 10.63
C ASP A 320 -18.45 14.55 9.63
N ASN A 321 -17.52 15.37 10.09
CA ASN A 321 -16.77 16.31 9.26
C ASN A 321 -15.79 15.60 8.31
N VAL A 322 -15.02 14.61 8.81
CA VAL A 322 -14.17 13.75 7.97
C VAL A 322 -14.99 13.06 6.89
N ARG A 323 -16.15 12.51 7.25
CA ARG A 323 -17.00 11.76 6.32
C ARG A 323 -17.58 12.63 5.20
N SER A 324 -17.89 13.89 5.49
CA SER A 324 -18.42 14.85 4.51
C SER A 324 -17.32 15.63 3.78
N GLY A 325 -16.04 15.46 4.18
CA GLY A 325 -14.94 16.24 3.64
C GLY A 325 -14.99 17.72 3.98
N GLY A 326 -15.64 18.11 5.08
CA GLY A 326 -15.82 19.52 5.44
C GLY A 326 -14.54 20.20 5.93
N ASP A 327 -13.53 19.42 6.37
CA ASP A 327 -12.24 19.91 6.85
C ASP A 327 -11.06 19.34 6.05
N PRO A 328 -10.94 19.65 4.75
CA PRO A 328 -9.90 19.06 3.90
C PRO A 328 -8.47 19.40 4.33
N ARG A 329 -8.26 20.47 5.12
CA ARG A 329 -6.93 20.93 5.58
C ARG A 329 -6.65 20.61 7.05
N GLY A 330 -7.59 20.00 7.77
CA GLY A 330 -7.40 19.63 9.17
C GLY A 330 -7.44 20.81 10.15
N ALA A 331 -8.08 21.93 9.79
CA ALA A 331 -8.18 23.09 10.67
C ALA A 331 -8.96 22.78 11.97
N ASP A 332 -10.07 22.06 11.85
CA ASP A 332 -10.88 21.64 12.99
C ASP A 332 -10.18 20.53 13.76
N TRP A 333 -9.53 19.60 13.06
CA TRP A 333 -8.71 18.57 13.71
C TRP A 333 -7.57 19.19 14.54
N LYS A 334 -6.85 20.16 13.98
CA LYS A 334 -5.82 20.93 14.67
C LYS A 334 -6.37 21.68 15.88
N ALA A 335 -7.55 22.29 15.76
CA ALA A 335 -8.21 22.95 16.89
C ALA A 335 -8.56 21.96 18.01
N VAL A 336 -9.05 20.76 17.67
CA VAL A 336 -9.30 19.67 18.63
C VAL A 336 -8.00 19.26 19.31
N LEU A 337 -6.93 18.96 18.58
CA LEU A 337 -5.65 18.57 19.17
C LEU A 337 -5.12 19.63 20.13
N LYS A 338 -5.15 20.91 19.75
CA LYS A 338 -4.77 22.02 20.64
C LYS A 338 -5.62 22.08 21.90
N SER A 339 -6.94 21.92 21.78
CA SER A 339 -7.87 21.95 22.93
C SER A 339 -7.63 20.80 23.91
N GLN A 340 -7.18 19.63 23.43
CA GLN A 340 -6.94 18.45 24.25
C GLN A 340 -5.50 18.33 24.77
N ALA A 341 -4.61 19.28 24.48
CA ALA A 341 -3.17 19.19 24.80
C ALA A 341 -2.87 18.80 26.26
N LYS A 342 -3.64 19.31 27.22
CA LYS A 342 -3.48 19.00 28.66
C LYS A 342 -3.89 17.57 29.04
N LYS A 343 -4.75 16.92 28.26
CA LYS A 343 -5.24 15.54 28.50
C LYS A 343 -4.43 14.47 27.77
N MET A 344 -3.55 14.87 26.85
CA MET A 344 -2.70 13.93 26.12
C MET A 344 -1.76 13.18 27.06
N ARG A 345 -1.39 11.97 26.67
CA ARG A 345 -0.35 11.20 27.37
C ARG A 345 1.01 11.57 26.81
N SER A 346 2.03 11.57 27.67
CA SER A 346 3.41 11.71 27.21
C SER A 346 3.86 10.43 26.52
N VAL A 347 4.51 10.59 25.37
CA VAL A 347 5.19 9.54 24.60
C VAL A 347 6.58 10.05 24.25
N THR A 348 7.47 9.16 23.86
CA THR A 348 8.83 9.54 23.48
C THR A 348 8.81 10.21 22.09
N PRO A 349 9.37 11.43 21.95
CA PRO A 349 9.53 12.07 20.65
C PRO A 349 10.37 11.22 19.69
N ASP A 350 10.03 11.24 18.41
CA ASP A 350 10.72 10.47 17.37
C ASP A 350 10.65 11.19 16.03
N GLY A 351 11.81 11.60 15.51
CA GLY A 351 11.91 12.32 14.24
C GLY A 351 11.50 11.48 13.01
N ASN A 352 11.53 10.15 13.11
CA ASN A 352 11.16 9.26 12.01
C ASN A 352 9.64 9.18 11.82
N ARG A 353 8.85 9.66 12.79
CA ARG A 353 7.40 9.81 12.64
C ARG A 353 7.00 10.98 11.73
N ALA A 354 7.95 11.81 11.30
CA ALA A 354 7.65 12.91 10.39
C ALA A 354 6.97 12.39 9.12
N PRO A 355 5.97 13.11 8.58
CA PRO A 355 5.40 12.75 7.31
C PRO A 355 6.43 12.88 6.19
N PHE A 356 6.37 12.01 5.19
CA PHE A 356 7.18 12.15 3.99
C PHE A 356 6.43 12.90 2.89
N THR A 357 7.17 13.62 2.06
CA THR A 357 6.69 14.29 0.85
C THR A 357 6.62 13.32 -0.34
N PRO A 358 5.85 13.64 -1.40
CA PRO A 358 5.86 12.85 -2.64
C PRO A 358 7.27 12.62 -3.21
N GLN A 359 8.15 13.61 -3.14
CA GLN A 359 9.53 13.48 -3.61
C GLN A 359 10.36 12.56 -2.72
N GLU A 360 10.16 12.60 -1.40
CA GLU A 360 10.81 11.66 -0.49
C GLU A 360 10.32 10.23 -0.70
N TYR A 361 9.03 10.03 -0.99
CA TYR A 361 8.49 8.71 -1.37
C TYR A 361 9.19 8.17 -2.62
N LEU A 362 9.30 8.98 -3.67
CA LEU A 362 10.00 8.61 -4.91
C LEU A 362 11.49 8.32 -4.66
N ARG A 363 12.18 9.16 -3.88
CA ARG A 363 13.59 8.93 -3.52
C ARG A 363 13.80 7.65 -2.74
N ALA A 364 12.89 7.33 -1.82
CA ALA A 364 12.97 6.09 -1.04
C ALA A 364 12.82 4.85 -1.93
N HIS A 365 11.94 4.89 -2.94
CA HIS A 365 11.82 3.78 -3.90
C HIS A 365 13.03 3.67 -4.83
N LEU A 366 13.70 4.79 -5.15
CA LEU A 366 14.90 4.82 -5.97
C LEU A 366 16.18 4.45 -5.21
N ASP A 367 16.11 4.30 -3.88
CA ASP A 367 17.27 3.92 -3.07
C ASP A 367 17.73 2.50 -3.43
N PRO A 368 18.99 2.29 -3.85
CA PRO A 368 19.54 0.97 -4.14
C PRO A 368 19.40 -0.04 -2.98
N ALA A 369 19.34 0.44 -1.73
CA ALA A 369 19.13 -0.40 -0.55
C ALA A 369 17.78 -1.15 -0.57
N HIS A 370 16.81 -0.66 -1.35
CA HIS A 370 15.48 -1.24 -1.47
C HIS A 370 15.24 -1.90 -2.82
N THR A 371 16.24 -2.01 -3.71
CA THR A 371 16.01 -2.57 -5.06
C THR A 371 15.54 -4.02 -5.02
N GLY A 372 16.06 -4.86 -4.13
CA GLY A 372 15.72 -6.30 -4.09
C GLY A 372 15.83 -6.95 -5.48
N PRO A 373 14.85 -7.78 -5.91
CA PRO A 373 14.79 -8.33 -7.28
C PRO A 373 14.51 -7.30 -8.39
N GLY A 374 14.25 -6.03 -8.05
CA GLY A 374 14.01 -4.94 -8.98
C GLY A 374 12.54 -4.74 -9.39
N PRO A 375 12.29 -3.91 -10.42
CA PRO A 375 13.27 -2.98 -10.99
C PRO A 375 13.65 -1.89 -9.96
N VAL A 376 14.79 -1.23 -10.15
CA VAL A 376 15.14 -0.03 -9.36
C VAL A 376 13.98 0.96 -9.46
N GLY A 377 13.55 1.53 -8.33
CA GLY A 377 12.43 2.47 -8.28
C GLY A 377 11.04 1.83 -8.26
N HIS A 378 10.92 0.51 -8.49
CA HIS A 378 9.66 -0.24 -8.42
C HIS A 378 8.53 0.40 -9.23
N GLY A 379 8.88 0.82 -10.45
CA GLY A 379 8.01 1.53 -11.38
C GLY A 379 8.27 3.04 -11.45
N TYR A 380 8.79 3.63 -10.38
CA TYR A 380 9.23 5.02 -10.39
C TYR A 380 10.63 5.17 -10.99
N SER A 381 10.90 6.35 -11.53
CA SER A 381 12.17 6.69 -12.18
C SER A 381 12.69 8.07 -11.73
N GLN A 382 13.94 8.38 -12.09
CA GLN A 382 14.45 9.74 -11.92
C GLN A 382 13.59 10.77 -12.68
N ALA A 383 13.05 10.42 -13.84
CA ALA A 383 12.13 11.29 -14.58
C ALA A 383 10.84 11.58 -13.81
N ASN A 384 10.31 10.61 -13.07
CA ASN A 384 9.18 10.82 -12.17
C ASN A 384 9.54 11.80 -11.04
N LEU A 385 10.73 11.68 -10.46
CA LEU A 385 11.21 12.58 -9.42
C LEU A 385 11.40 14.02 -9.94
N ASP A 386 11.96 14.18 -11.13
CA ASP A 386 12.18 15.48 -11.77
C ASP A 386 10.86 16.15 -12.17
N ALA A 387 9.93 15.38 -12.74
CA ALA A 387 8.60 15.84 -13.15
C ALA A 387 7.60 15.95 -11.98
N ARG A 388 7.95 15.42 -10.81
CA ARG A 388 7.08 15.30 -9.62
C ARG A 388 5.77 14.57 -9.93
N THR A 389 5.87 13.42 -10.58
CA THR A 389 4.74 12.54 -10.92
C THR A 389 4.86 11.19 -10.21
N GLN A 390 3.74 10.62 -9.78
CA GLN A 390 3.69 9.30 -9.12
C GLN A 390 2.86 8.28 -9.92
N TYR A 391 2.78 8.49 -11.24
CA TYR A 391 2.16 7.59 -12.21
C TYR A 391 3.17 7.23 -13.31
N TYR A 392 3.03 6.03 -13.89
CA TYR A 392 3.98 5.49 -14.86
C TYR A 392 3.36 4.32 -15.65
N ALA A 393 4.00 3.95 -16.75
CA ALA A 393 3.69 2.74 -17.51
C ALA A 393 4.94 1.86 -17.61
N PHE A 394 4.75 0.55 -17.73
CA PHE A 394 5.85 -0.42 -17.80
C PHE A 394 5.46 -1.64 -18.63
N ARG A 395 6.47 -2.36 -19.15
CA ARG A 395 6.28 -3.59 -19.90
C ARG A 395 6.05 -4.75 -18.92
N VAL A 396 4.96 -5.50 -19.09
CA VAL A 396 4.60 -6.67 -18.29
C VAL A 396 5.03 -7.97 -18.99
N ALA A 397 4.81 -8.03 -20.30
CA ALA A 397 5.20 -9.09 -21.22
C ALA A 397 5.25 -8.49 -22.64
N ASP A 398 5.74 -9.23 -23.64
CA ASP A 398 5.89 -8.73 -25.02
C ASP A 398 4.67 -7.99 -25.55
N ASP A 399 3.48 -8.53 -25.28
CA ASP A 399 2.19 -8.04 -25.73
C ASP A 399 1.31 -7.45 -24.62
N VAL A 400 1.88 -7.14 -23.44
CA VAL A 400 1.14 -6.59 -22.30
C VAL A 400 1.92 -5.44 -21.65
N ILE A 401 1.25 -4.30 -21.45
CA ILE A 401 1.73 -3.20 -20.61
C ILE A 401 0.90 -3.07 -19.32
N GLY A 402 1.56 -2.58 -18.28
CA GLY A 402 0.94 -2.11 -17.05
C GLY A 402 0.95 -0.59 -16.99
N VAL A 403 -0.13 0.02 -16.48
CA VAL A 403 -0.25 1.48 -16.30
C VAL A 403 -0.68 1.79 -14.87
N SER A 404 0.22 2.36 -14.07
CA SER A 404 -0.03 2.76 -12.68
C SER A 404 -0.46 4.22 -12.61
N LEU A 405 -1.61 4.49 -12.00
CA LEU A 405 -2.21 5.81 -11.83
C LEU A 405 -2.07 6.32 -10.40
N ASP A 406 -1.75 7.61 -10.26
CA ASP A 406 -1.93 8.32 -9.01
C ASP A 406 -3.34 8.91 -8.99
N SER A 407 -4.21 8.23 -8.24
CA SER A 407 -5.62 8.59 -8.07
C SER A 407 -5.88 9.42 -6.81
N THR A 408 -4.85 9.78 -6.06
CA THR A 408 -4.97 10.55 -4.84
C THR A 408 -5.25 12.03 -5.17
N ASP A 409 -6.14 12.66 -4.41
CA ASP A 409 -6.40 14.09 -4.55
C ASP A 409 -5.55 14.89 -3.53
N PRO A 410 -4.60 15.73 -3.99
CA PRO A 410 -3.77 16.54 -3.09
C PRO A 410 -4.56 17.58 -2.29
N GLY A 411 -5.80 17.86 -2.67
CA GLY A 411 -6.72 18.73 -1.95
C GLY A 411 -7.29 18.15 -0.65
N GLY A 412 -6.93 16.91 -0.30
CA GLY A 412 -7.43 16.20 0.88
C GLY A 412 -8.74 15.46 0.59
N HIS A 413 -9.26 14.75 1.61
CA HIS A 413 -10.28 13.70 1.57
C HIS A 413 -9.73 12.30 1.20
N TYR A 414 -10.38 11.25 1.68
CA TYR A 414 -10.11 9.86 1.30
C TYR A 414 -10.63 9.47 -0.10
N GLU A 415 -11.29 10.36 -0.83
CA GLU A 415 -11.82 10.05 -2.17
C GLU A 415 -10.87 10.59 -3.24
N GLY A 416 -10.80 9.89 -4.36
CA GLY A 416 -9.83 10.16 -5.41
C GLY A 416 -10.37 10.96 -6.61
N SER A 417 -9.45 11.27 -7.53
CA SER A 417 -9.71 11.83 -8.86
C SER A 417 -8.40 11.84 -9.68
N LEU A 418 -8.46 12.16 -10.97
CA LEU A 418 -7.27 12.42 -11.80
C LEU A 418 -7.20 13.88 -12.24
N GLY A 419 -5.99 14.44 -12.32
CA GLY A 419 -5.75 15.69 -13.03
C GLY A 419 -5.87 15.52 -14.55
N THR A 420 -6.33 16.54 -15.26
CA THR A 420 -6.46 16.56 -16.73
C THR A 420 -5.19 16.11 -17.46
N ALA A 421 -4.00 16.49 -16.97
CA ALA A 421 -2.73 16.12 -17.57
C ALA A 421 -2.49 14.61 -17.50
N GLN A 422 -2.78 13.99 -16.35
CA GLN A 422 -2.65 12.54 -16.17
C GLN A 422 -3.71 11.79 -17.00
N LEU A 423 -4.95 12.30 -17.07
CA LEU A 423 -6.00 11.69 -17.89
C LEU A 423 -5.64 11.69 -19.38
N LYS A 424 -5.10 12.81 -19.90
CA LYS A 424 -4.61 12.89 -21.28
C LYS A 424 -3.39 12.00 -21.54
N TRP A 425 -2.48 11.91 -20.56
CA TRP A 425 -1.35 10.99 -20.64
C TRP A 425 -1.80 9.53 -20.71
N LEU A 426 -2.80 9.14 -19.91
CA LEU A 426 -3.38 7.81 -19.94
C LEU A 426 -3.99 7.50 -21.32
N ASP A 427 -4.80 8.42 -21.87
CA ASP A 427 -5.40 8.27 -23.20
C ASP A 427 -4.34 8.02 -24.28
N ARG A 428 -3.26 8.81 -24.27
CA ARG A 428 -2.15 8.68 -25.20
C ARG A 428 -1.41 7.35 -25.02
N THR A 429 -1.08 6.99 -23.78
CA THR A 429 -0.36 5.74 -23.46
C THR A 429 -1.11 4.51 -23.94
N LEU A 430 -2.44 4.48 -23.73
CA LEU A 430 -3.28 3.36 -24.16
C LEU A 430 -3.40 3.29 -25.69
N LYS A 431 -3.48 4.46 -26.36
CA LYS A 431 -3.49 4.55 -27.81
C LYS A 431 -2.19 4.02 -28.42
N GLU A 432 -1.05 4.48 -27.93
CA GLU A 432 0.27 4.02 -28.39
C GLU A 432 0.43 2.51 -28.18
N ALA A 433 0.03 1.98 -27.02
CA ALA A 433 0.01 0.55 -26.77
C ALA A 433 -0.88 -0.23 -27.74
N ALA A 434 -2.04 0.33 -28.12
CA ALA A 434 -2.94 -0.28 -29.09
C ALA A 434 -2.32 -0.31 -30.50
N GLU A 435 -1.63 0.76 -30.90
CA GLU A 435 -0.90 0.85 -32.17
C GLU A 435 0.24 -0.18 -32.24
N ASP A 436 0.89 -0.45 -31.10
CA ASP A 436 1.90 -1.50 -30.93
C ASP A 436 1.31 -2.91 -30.79
N GLY A 437 -0.01 -3.07 -30.82
CA GLY A 437 -0.70 -4.35 -30.66
C GLY A 437 -0.66 -4.94 -29.25
N SER A 438 -0.33 -4.12 -28.24
CA SER A 438 -0.22 -4.53 -26.83
C SER A 438 -1.54 -4.36 -26.08
N TYR A 439 -1.85 -5.33 -25.22
CA TYR A 439 -2.90 -5.24 -24.21
C TYR A 439 -2.46 -4.38 -23.02
N ALA A 440 -3.44 -3.82 -22.29
CA ALA A 440 -3.19 -3.00 -21.13
C ALA A 440 -3.93 -3.50 -19.88
N VAL A 441 -3.23 -3.45 -18.75
CA VAL A 441 -3.81 -3.53 -17.40
C VAL A 441 -3.55 -2.22 -16.68
N VAL A 442 -4.62 -1.59 -16.20
CA VAL A 442 -4.56 -0.32 -15.48
C VAL A 442 -4.63 -0.58 -13.98
N PHE A 443 -3.82 0.14 -13.21
CA PHE A 443 -3.73 0.04 -11.76
C PHE A 443 -4.00 1.41 -11.13
N SER A 444 -4.78 1.44 -10.07
CA SER A 444 -4.98 2.63 -9.24
C SER A 444 -5.28 2.22 -7.80
N HIS A 445 -5.16 3.17 -6.88
CA HIS A 445 -5.68 2.93 -5.54
C HIS A 445 -7.22 3.00 -5.50
N HIS A 446 -7.79 4.11 -5.95
CA HIS A 446 -9.24 4.32 -5.90
C HIS A 446 -9.98 3.55 -7.00
N THR A 447 -11.22 3.16 -6.69
CA THR A 447 -12.16 2.49 -7.61
C THR A 447 -12.92 3.52 -8.47
N SER A 448 -13.58 3.05 -9.52
CA SER A 448 -14.52 3.87 -10.30
C SER A 448 -15.56 4.57 -9.43
N THR A 449 -16.01 3.90 -8.37
CA THR A 449 -17.06 4.42 -7.47
C THR A 449 -16.53 5.23 -6.29
N SER A 450 -15.22 5.37 -6.12
CA SER A 450 -14.61 6.17 -5.04
C SER A 450 -13.79 7.36 -5.55
N MET A 451 -13.78 7.57 -6.87
CA MET A 451 -13.19 8.75 -7.48
C MET A 451 -14.27 9.83 -7.70
N ARG A 452 -14.67 10.50 -6.62
CA ARG A 452 -15.70 11.56 -6.63
C ARG A 452 -15.20 12.92 -6.14
N ASN A 453 -13.92 12.98 -5.76
CA ASN A 453 -13.36 14.19 -5.17
C ASN A 453 -12.89 15.14 -6.27
N LEU A 454 -13.72 16.13 -6.62
CA LEU A 454 -13.40 17.09 -7.68
C LEU A 454 -12.83 18.41 -7.12
N ARG A 455 -12.21 18.37 -5.93
CA ARG A 455 -11.57 19.54 -5.33
C ARG A 455 -10.39 19.98 -6.18
N LYS A 456 -10.13 21.28 -6.23
CA LYS A 456 -8.97 21.78 -6.97
C LYS A 456 -7.69 21.35 -6.26
N ASP A 457 -6.75 20.82 -7.04
CA ASP A 457 -5.38 20.58 -6.59
C ASP A 457 -4.78 21.93 -6.15
N PRO A 458 -4.37 22.09 -4.87
CA PRO A 458 -3.78 23.33 -4.38
C PRO A 458 -2.50 23.75 -5.14
N ALA A 459 -1.73 22.79 -5.66
CA ALA A 459 -0.53 23.04 -6.45
C ALA A 459 -0.84 23.35 -7.92
N ARG A 460 -2.03 22.99 -8.41
CA ARG A 460 -2.48 23.19 -9.80
C ARG A 460 -3.93 23.67 -9.88
N PRO A 461 -4.25 24.87 -9.35
CA PRO A 461 -5.63 25.31 -9.13
C PRO A 461 -6.45 25.58 -10.40
N THR A 462 -5.79 25.63 -11.56
CA THR A 462 -6.42 25.80 -12.88
C THR A 462 -6.62 24.48 -13.62
N GLU A 463 -6.01 23.39 -13.16
CA GLU A 463 -6.20 22.06 -13.74
C GLU A 463 -7.54 21.48 -13.25
N ALA A 464 -8.33 20.91 -14.17
CA ALA A 464 -9.57 20.25 -13.78
C ALA A 464 -9.27 18.88 -13.14
N ARG A 465 -10.18 18.44 -12.27
CA ARG A 465 -10.18 17.09 -11.72
C ARG A 465 -11.28 16.26 -12.37
N HIS A 466 -10.96 15.00 -12.62
CA HIS A 466 -11.80 14.06 -13.32
C HIS A 466 -12.15 12.87 -12.42
N GLY A 467 -13.44 12.57 -12.36
CA GLY A 467 -13.97 11.49 -11.53
C GLY A 467 -13.92 10.12 -12.21
N GLY A 468 -14.35 9.10 -11.48
CA GLY A 468 -14.34 7.71 -11.96
C GLY A 468 -15.17 7.49 -13.23
N ASP A 469 -16.27 8.22 -13.42
CA ASP A 469 -17.10 8.12 -14.63
C ASP A 469 -16.34 8.52 -15.90
N GLU A 470 -15.48 9.54 -15.82
CA GLU A 470 -14.64 9.96 -16.96
C GLU A 470 -13.51 8.97 -17.22
N VAL A 471 -12.95 8.37 -16.16
CA VAL A 471 -11.95 7.29 -16.29
C VAL A 471 -12.59 6.06 -16.93
N LEU A 472 -13.77 5.62 -16.48
CA LEU A 472 -14.53 4.53 -17.08
C LEU A 472 -14.80 4.80 -18.58
N ALA A 473 -15.25 6.01 -18.90
CA ALA A 473 -15.50 6.42 -20.28
C ALA A 473 -14.23 6.41 -21.14
N LEU A 474 -13.09 6.79 -20.58
CA LEU A 474 -11.79 6.72 -21.27
C LEU A 474 -11.38 5.28 -21.51
N LEU A 475 -11.30 4.46 -20.46
CA LEU A 475 -10.88 3.06 -20.57
C LEU A 475 -11.79 2.27 -21.51
N GLY A 476 -13.10 2.53 -21.49
CA GLY A 476 -14.07 1.88 -22.37
C GLY A 476 -13.88 2.16 -23.87
N ARG A 477 -13.18 3.25 -24.25
CA ARG A 477 -12.85 3.54 -25.65
C ARG A 477 -11.65 2.75 -26.16
N HIS A 478 -10.80 2.24 -25.26
CA HIS A 478 -9.57 1.53 -25.59
C HIS A 478 -9.79 0.02 -25.52
N ARG A 479 -9.96 -0.63 -26.68
CA ARG A 479 -10.27 -2.06 -26.76
C ARG A 479 -9.15 -2.99 -26.27
N ASN A 480 -7.93 -2.49 -26.22
CA ASN A 480 -6.78 -3.20 -25.69
C ASN A 480 -6.74 -3.22 -24.15
N VAL A 481 -7.58 -2.45 -23.44
CA VAL A 481 -7.68 -2.50 -21.97
C VAL A 481 -8.45 -3.76 -21.56
N LEU A 482 -7.79 -4.64 -20.81
CA LEU A 482 -8.39 -5.90 -20.34
C LEU A 482 -8.93 -5.78 -18.92
N ALA A 483 -8.22 -5.08 -18.06
CA ALA A 483 -8.57 -4.96 -16.65
C ALA A 483 -8.14 -3.62 -16.04
N TRP A 484 -8.94 -3.17 -15.08
CA TRP A 484 -8.61 -2.11 -14.13
C TRP A 484 -8.56 -2.71 -12.71
N VAL A 485 -7.36 -2.85 -12.17
CA VAL A 485 -7.09 -3.48 -10.86
C VAL A 485 -6.89 -2.41 -9.80
N ASN A 486 -7.62 -2.47 -8.68
CA ASN A 486 -7.60 -1.41 -7.67
C ASN A 486 -7.81 -1.90 -6.22
N GLY A 487 -7.69 -0.95 -5.29
CA GLY A 487 -7.77 -1.13 -3.84
C GLY A 487 -8.88 -0.30 -3.18
N HIS A 488 -8.54 0.37 -2.08
CA HIS A 488 -9.28 1.44 -1.38
C HIS A 488 -10.58 1.03 -0.67
N SER A 489 -11.38 0.19 -1.32
CA SER A 489 -12.69 -0.23 -0.83
C SER A 489 -12.63 -1.35 0.22
N HIS A 490 -11.43 -1.91 0.43
CA HIS A 490 -11.11 -3.03 1.33
C HIS A 490 -11.93 -4.29 1.07
N ARG A 491 -12.55 -4.43 -0.11
CA ARG A 491 -13.45 -5.55 -0.44
C ARG A 491 -13.06 -6.23 -1.73
N ASN A 492 -13.32 -7.53 -1.78
CA ASN A 492 -13.37 -8.24 -3.06
C ASN A 492 -14.63 -7.81 -3.82
N ARG A 493 -14.43 -7.23 -5.01
CA ARG A 493 -15.52 -6.91 -5.94
C ARG A 493 -15.00 -6.97 -7.37
N ILE A 494 -15.74 -7.63 -8.26
CA ILE A 494 -15.43 -7.66 -9.68
C ILE A 494 -16.62 -7.12 -10.48
N THR A 495 -16.40 -6.04 -11.22
CA THR A 495 -17.44 -5.35 -11.99
C THR A 495 -17.14 -5.45 -13.49
N PRO A 496 -18.06 -5.99 -14.32
CA PRO A 496 -17.93 -5.93 -15.77
C PRO A 496 -18.28 -4.52 -16.27
N HIS A 497 -17.43 -3.96 -17.14
CA HIS A 497 -17.68 -2.67 -17.79
C HIS A 497 -17.81 -2.87 -19.30
N PRO A 498 -19.02 -3.12 -19.83
CA PRO A 498 -19.26 -3.05 -21.26
C PRO A 498 -19.27 -1.58 -21.71
N ALA A 499 -18.67 -1.31 -22.87
CA ALA A 499 -18.62 0.03 -23.45
C ALA A 499 -19.27 0.07 -24.85
N PRO A 500 -19.75 1.25 -25.28
CA PRO A 500 -20.24 1.44 -26.64
C PRO A 500 -19.20 1.05 -27.70
N GLY A 501 -19.66 0.59 -28.86
CA GLY A 501 -18.75 0.22 -29.95
C GLY A 501 -17.97 -1.07 -29.70
N GLY A 502 -18.36 -1.89 -28.72
CA GLY A 502 -17.81 -3.24 -28.50
C GLY A 502 -16.57 -3.31 -27.61
N GLY A 503 -16.12 -2.20 -27.02
CA GLY A 503 -15.09 -2.21 -25.98
C GLY A 503 -15.62 -2.81 -24.68
N SER A 504 -14.75 -3.42 -23.88
CA SER A 504 -15.12 -3.94 -22.56
C SER A 504 -13.89 -4.28 -21.73
N PHE A 505 -13.96 -4.08 -20.42
CA PHE A 505 -12.91 -4.49 -19.49
C PHE A 505 -13.50 -4.90 -18.12
N TRP A 506 -12.69 -5.55 -17.29
CA TRP A 506 -13.05 -5.92 -15.93
C TRP A 506 -12.45 -4.95 -14.91
N GLU A 507 -13.25 -4.40 -14.01
CA GLU A 507 -12.72 -3.74 -12.80
C GLU A 507 -12.63 -4.76 -11.66
N ILE A 508 -11.45 -4.88 -11.04
CA ILE A 508 -11.10 -5.91 -10.06
C ILE A 508 -10.57 -5.22 -8.80
N SER A 509 -11.39 -5.24 -7.74
CA SER A 509 -10.99 -4.80 -6.39
C SER A 509 -10.69 -6.01 -5.51
N THR A 510 -9.63 -5.92 -4.71
CA THR A 510 -9.23 -6.95 -3.75
C THR A 510 -9.45 -6.46 -2.32
N ALA A 511 -9.80 -7.39 -1.41
CA ALA A 511 -9.90 -7.07 0.01
C ALA A 511 -8.55 -6.60 0.56
N SER A 512 -8.56 -5.67 1.52
CA SER A 512 -7.33 -5.14 2.11
C SER A 512 -6.59 -6.20 2.93
N HIS A 513 -5.32 -5.93 3.24
CA HIS A 513 -4.57 -6.77 4.19
C HIS A 513 -4.74 -6.33 5.65
N ILE A 514 -5.35 -5.17 5.90
CA ILE A 514 -5.61 -4.65 7.26
C ILE A 514 -6.91 -5.17 7.88
N ASP A 515 -7.96 -5.30 7.06
CA ASP A 515 -9.25 -5.84 7.47
C ASP A 515 -9.38 -7.31 7.09
N PHE A 516 -10.05 -8.10 7.93
CA PHE A 516 -10.45 -9.45 7.52
C PHE A 516 -11.31 -9.37 6.25
N PRO A 517 -11.04 -10.16 5.19
CA PRO A 517 -10.30 -11.44 5.20
C PRO A 517 -8.78 -11.42 4.99
N GLN A 518 -8.11 -10.27 4.81
CA GLN A 518 -6.65 -10.18 4.62
C GLN A 518 -6.13 -11.01 3.44
N LEU A 519 -6.50 -10.61 2.22
CA LEU A 519 -6.26 -11.39 1.01
C LEU A 519 -5.39 -10.64 0.01
N ALA A 520 -4.62 -11.42 -0.77
CA ALA A 520 -4.01 -10.98 -2.01
C ALA A 520 -4.57 -11.78 -3.19
N ARG A 521 -4.28 -11.35 -4.42
CA ARG A 521 -4.87 -11.94 -5.63
C ARG A 521 -3.80 -12.23 -6.68
N VAL A 522 -3.66 -13.49 -7.08
CA VAL A 522 -2.92 -13.87 -8.29
C VAL A 522 -3.80 -13.58 -9.50
N ILE A 523 -3.29 -12.83 -10.47
CA ILE A 523 -3.97 -12.47 -11.72
C ILE A 523 -3.20 -13.08 -12.89
N GLU A 524 -3.92 -13.79 -13.76
CA GLU A 524 -3.34 -14.40 -14.97
C GLU A 524 -4.12 -13.92 -16.19
N LEU A 525 -3.40 -13.38 -17.19
CA LEU A 525 -3.95 -13.02 -18.50
C LEU A 525 -3.66 -14.16 -19.47
N VAL A 526 -4.68 -14.59 -20.21
CA VAL A 526 -4.57 -15.77 -21.06
C VAL A 526 -5.32 -15.56 -22.38
N ASP A 527 -4.66 -15.91 -23.49
CA ASP A 527 -5.31 -16.04 -24.79
C ASP A 527 -5.90 -17.44 -24.93
N ASN A 528 -7.24 -17.54 -25.05
CA ASN A 528 -7.94 -18.82 -25.17
C ASN A 528 -7.81 -19.46 -26.56
N LYS A 529 -7.17 -18.79 -27.52
CA LYS A 529 -6.97 -19.25 -28.92
C LYS A 529 -8.28 -19.54 -29.64
N ASP A 530 -9.35 -18.82 -29.31
CA ASP A 530 -10.67 -18.92 -29.95
C ASP A 530 -11.36 -17.57 -30.16
N GLY A 531 -10.59 -16.48 -30.15
CA GLY A 531 -11.13 -15.13 -30.22
C GLY A 531 -11.66 -14.60 -28.89
N THR A 532 -11.37 -15.27 -27.77
CA THR A 532 -11.59 -14.76 -26.42
C THR A 532 -10.28 -14.68 -25.63
N LEU A 533 -10.27 -13.82 -24.62
CA LEU A 533 -9.25 -13.75 -23.58
C LEU A 533 -9.89 -14.11 -22.24
N SER A 534 -9.08 -14.61 -21.30
CA SER A 534 -9.49 -14.83 -19.92
C SER A 534 -8.56 -14.08 -18.95
N VAL A 535 -9.15 -13.39 -17.98
CA VAL A 535 -8.46 -12.89 -16.78
C VAL A 535 -8.83 -13.80 -15.62
N PHE A 536 -7.88 -14.61 -15.14
CA PHE A 536 -8.09 -15.41 -13.94
C PHE A 536 -7.75 -14.58 -12.72
N THR A 537 -8.54 -14.74 -11.66
CA THR A 537 -8.26 -14.11 -10.37
C THR A 537 -8.32 -15.17 -9.29
N THR A 538 -7.18 -15.51 -8.68
CA THR A 538 -7.09 -16.55 -7.64
C THR A 538 -6.62 -15.93 -6.34
N LEU A 539 -7.44 -15.98 -5.30
CA LEU A 539 -7.13 -15.39 -4.00
C LEU A 539 -6.17 -16.27 -3.20
N ILE A 540 -5.31 -15.60 -2.43
CA ILE A 540 -4.35 -16.21 -1.51
C ILE A 540 -4.44 -15.53 -0.13
N GLU A 541 -4.16 -16.29 0.92
CA GLU A 541 -3.99 -15.81 2.30
C GLU A 541 -2.50 -15.84 2.66
N SER A 542 -2.08 -15.15 3.73
CA SER A 542 -0.70 -15.21 4.22
C SER A 542 -0.22 -16.64 4.52
N ALA A 543 1.10 -16.88 4.54
CA ALA A 543 1.69 -18.20 4.79
C ALA A 543 1.46 -18.73 6.22
N ALA A 544 1.04 -17.87 7.14
CA ALA A 544 0.78 -18.24 8.51
C ALA A 544 -0.23 -19.41 8.63
N PRO A 545 -0.10 -20.25 9.67
CA PRO A 545 -1.11 -21.25 10.01
C PRO A 545 -2.50 -20.61 10.19
N HIS A 546 -3.56 -21.33 9.81
CA HIS A 546 -4.93 -20.85 10.00
C HIS A 546 -5.33 -20.88 11.48
N ALA A 547 -4.79 -21.83 12.25
CA ALA A 547 -5.02 -21.93 13.69
C ALA A 547 -3.90 -21.20 14.44
N THR A 548 -4.27 -20.50 15.51
CA THR A 548 -3.33 -19.85 16.42
C THR A 548 -2.93 -20.77 17.58
N ASP A 549 -1.74 -20.55 18.14
CA ASP A 549 -1.37 -20.89 19.51
C ASP A 549 -1.09 -19.57 20.23
N PHE A 550 -1.77 -19.32 21.35
CA PHE A 550 -1.64 -18.05 22.09
C PHE A 550 -0.32 -17.92 22.86
N THR A 551 0.43 -19.01 22.99
CA THR A 551 1.77 -19.00 23.57
C THR A 551 2.86 -18.80 22.50
N ASP A 552 2.54 -19.01 21.23
CA ASP A 552 3.45 -18.78 20.12
C ASP A 552 3.48 -17.28 19.76
N LEU A 553 4.44 -16.58 20.34
CA LEU A 553 4.75 -15.19 20.02
C LEU A 553 5.92 -15.08 19.02
N SER A 554 6.24 -16.12 18.24
CA SER A 554 7.19 -16.02 17.12
C SER A 554 6.63 -15.15 15.98
N GLN A 555 7.45 -14.78 14.98
CA GLN A 555 6.97 -14.05 13.80
C GLN A 555 5.78 -14.76 13.12
N THR A 556 5.84 -16.08 12.99
CA THR A 556 4.77 -16.91 12.42
C THR A 556 3.52 -16.91 13.31
N GLY A 557 3.69 -17.04 14.63
CA GLY A 557 2.60 -16.97 15.60
C GLY A 557 1.90 -15.61 15.60
N LEU A 558 2.66 -14.51 15.54
CA LEU A 558 2.13 -13.16 15.40
C LEU A 558 1.36 -12.96 14.09
N ALA A 559 1.85 -13.50 12.96
CA ALA A 559 1.12 -13.46 11.69
C ALA A 559 -0.18 -14.28 11.72
N ALA A 560 -0.24 -15.39 12.46
CA ALA A 560 -1.47 -16.14 12.69
C ALA A 560 -2.46 -15.35 13.58
N LEU A 561 -1.95 -14.74 14.65
CA LEU A 561 -2.73 -13.85 15.53
C LEU A 561 -3.29 -12.65 14.77
N TYR A 562 -2.54 -12.06 13.84
CA TYR A 562 -3.00 -10.95 12.99
C TYR A 562 -4.33 -11.27 12.29
N ARG A 563 -4.45 -12.49 11.74
CA ARG A 563 -5.66 -12.97 11.07
C ARG A 563 -6.79 -13.30 12.02
N GLU A 564 -6.50 -13.96 13.13
CA GLU A 564 -7.55 -14.33 14.10
C GLU A 564 -8.11 -13.11 14.83
N LEU A 565 -7.25 -12.15 15.19
CA LEU A 565 -7.66 -10.89 15.80
C LEU A 565 -8.47 -10.04 14.81
N SER A 566 -8.07 -9.96 13.53
CA SER A 566 -8.85 -9.24 12.52
C SER A 566 -10.22 -9.88 12.26
N TYR A 567 -10.30 -11.22 12.31
CA TYR A 567 -11.58 -11.94 12.24
C TYR A 567 -12.50 -11.59 13.41
N ASN A 568 -11.97 -11.33 14.60
CA ASN A 568 -12.77 -11.02 15.78
C ASN A 568 -12.91 -9.51 16.05
N ALA A 569 -12.25 -8.66 15.27
CA ALA A 569 -12.25 -7.22 15.48
C ALA A 569 -13.68 -6.66 15.56
N PRO A 570 -14.01 -5.85 16.58
CA PRO A 570 -15.30 -5.17 16.65
C PRO A 570 -15.53 -4.34 15.38
N GLY A 571 -16.76 -4.37 14.86
CA GLY A 571 -17.11 -3.67 13.62
C GLY A 571 -16.60 -4.32 12.33
N ARG A 572 -16.04 -5.54 12.38
CA ARG A 572 -15.75 -6.32 11.16
C ARG A 572 -16.98 -6.42 10.26
N ARG A 573 -16.75 -6.29 8.96
CA ARG A 573 -17.78 -6.42 7.92
C ARG A 573 -17.57 -7.69 7.11
N ASP A 574 -18.51 -8.62 7.19
CA ASP A 574 -18.44 -9.91 6.46
C ASP A 574 -18.51 -9.74 4.94
N THR A 575 -19.12 -8.63 4.51
CA THR A 575 -19.28 -8.25 3.10
C THR A 575 -17.96 -7.96 2.39
N LEU A 576 -16.86 -7.68 3.12
CA LEU A 576 -15.54 -7.43 2.52
C LEU A 576 -14.97 -8.66 1.81
N THR A 577 -15.40 -9.86 2.22
CA THR A 577 -15.01 -11.12 1.58
C THR A 577 -15.47 -11.21 0.11
N GLY A 578 -16.51 -10.45 -0.26
CA GLY A 578 -17.13 -10.53 -1.59
C GLY A 578 -17.95 -11.82 -1.80
N LYS A 579 -18.67 -11.89 -2.91
CA LYS A 579 -19.45 -13.08 -3.32
C LYS A 579 -18.55 -14.06 -4.09
N ALA A 580 -19.04 -15.25 -4.41
CA ALA A 580 -18.28 -16.24 -5.19
C ALA A 580 -17.75 -15.66 -6.53
N GLY A 581 -18.56 -14.83 -7.22
CA GLY A 581 -18.18 -14.15 -8.46
C GLY A 581 -17.20 -12.97 -8.29
N ASP A 582 -16.78 -12.65 -7.07
CA ASP A 582 -15.75 -11.65 -6.75
C ASP A 582 -14.44 -12.30 -6.25
N ARG A 583 -14.45 -13.62 -6.04
CA ARG A 583 -13.35 -14.38 -5.41
C ARG A 583 -12.47 -15.04 -6.46
N ASN A 584 -12.49 -16.38 -6.52
CA ASN A 584 -11.75 -17.15 -7.50
C ASN A 584 -12.54 -17.17 -8.80
N THR A 585 -12.06 -16.49 -9.84
CA THR A 585 -12.81 -16.38 -11.10
C THR A 585 -11.98 -16.68 -12.35
N GLU A 586 -12.68 -17.08 -13.41
CA GLU A 586 -12.28 -16.88 -14.80
C GLU A 586 -13.18 -15.78 -15.39
N LEU A 587 -12.61 -14.67 -15.81
CA LEU A 587 -13.32 -13.52 -16.36
C LEU A 587 -13.10 -13.47 -17.87
N VAL A 588 -14.14 -13.69 -18.67
CA VAL A 588 -14.00 -13.86 -20.13
C VAL A 588 -14.25 -12.53 -20.85
N LEU A 589 -13.41 -12.22 -21.84
CA LEU A 589 -13.48 -11.03 -22.70
C LEU A 589 -13.36 -11.44 -24.17
N ARG A 590 -13.83 -10.58 -25.09
CA ARG A 590 -13.53 -10.75 -26.51
C ARG A 590 -12.07 -10.38 -26.79
N LYS A 591 -11.47 -11.06 -27.76
CA LYS A 591 -10.17 -10.68 -28.31
C LYS A 591 -10.41 -9.76 -29.52
N GLY A 592 -10.10 -8.47 -29.40
CA GLY A 592 -10.19 -7.48 -30.48
C GLY A 592 -11.40 -6.55 -30.41
#